data_AF-A0A928S771-F1
#
_entry.id   AF-A0A928S771-F1
#
_cell.length_a   1.000
_cell.length_b   1.000
_cell.length_c   1.000
_cell.angle_alpha   90.00
_cell.angle_beta   90.00
_cell.angle_gamma   90.00
#
_symmetry.space_group_name_H-M   'P 1'
#
loop_
_entity.id
_entity.type
_entity.pdbx_description
1 polymer ?
#
loop_
_entity_poly.entity_id
_entity_poly.type
_entity_poly.pdbx_seq_one_letter_code
_entity_poly.pdbx_strand_id
1 'polypeptide(L)'
;MMKKLAGNPGEFDVFESGGDGQVMTCRCGRAHVLREGDDARQVQCSNCGEVLRLAPGAESFDPLPLIGAAEDVERQLEAKLSPRRPGALLTNIEARFADGPPDAQNPVDEEAIAQARAVRRGALLRRELFWSLLFFTNASGVRTLVFLWLLMSLELIAVLASMNTVFFLYKAAAVMLILSIEGVMSGVMLSVVDAANDGADELPPVGTFDDLIADWPQRVLTPLLTLGVTWVYAIGPAFLVFSVGWATTPAGALPSMPTCIAAGVLLLIGLFFWPILVLIGVHAEMADFFRPDLMIRSILGTLRGYLMTVVFMFGLVALMVGAVVGVAFLPGALRPTGVLLALLLGLIRVLGQIPVFRAIGVFGRVYRDEVAWDWT
;
A
#
# COMPACT_ATOMS: atom_id res chain seq x y z
N MET A 1 -4.20 22.91 -18.32
CA MET A 1 -5.49 23.39 -17.77
C MET A 1 -6.58 22.89 -18.71
N MET A 2 -7.34 21.85 -18.34
CA MET A 2 -8.29 21.17 -19.23
C MET A 2 -9.60 21.97 -19.32
N LYS A 3 -10.10 22.21 -20.53
CA LYS A 3 -11.34 22.95 -20.77
C LYS A 3 -12.49 21.95 -20.95
N LYS A 4 -13.48 21.98 -20.05
CA LYS A 4 -14.67 21.12 -20.12
C LYS A 4 -15.64 21.68 -21.16
N LEU A 5 -16.04 20.86 -22.13
CA LEU A 5 -17.10 21.20 -23.10
C LEU A 5 -18.45 20.64 -22.59
N ALA A 6 -19.52 21.39 -22.80
CA ALA A 6 -20.84 21.20 -22.16
C ALA A 6 -21.46 19.81 -22.41
N GLY A 7 -22.23 19.30 -21.43
CA GLY A 7 -22.94 18.02 -21.53
C GLY A 7 -24.46 18.17 -21.40
N ASN A 8 -25.20 17.59 -22.35
CA ASN A 8 -26.60 17.19 -22.19
C ASN A 8 -26.69 15.79 -21.53
N PRO A 9 -27.81 15.45 -20.87
CA PRO A 9 -27.98 14.14 -20.23
C PRO A 9 -28.05 13.03 -21.29
N GLY A 10 -26.91 12.41 -21.54
CA GLY A 10 -26.70 11.41 -22.60
C GLY A 10 -25.34 11.50 -23.29
N GLU A 11 -24.60 12.60 -23.11
CA GLU A 11 -23.31 12.86 -23.76
C GLU A 11 -22.12 12.61 -22.83
N PHE A 12 -21.06 11.99 -23.37
CA PHE A 12 -19.81 11.69 -22.68
C PHE A 12 -18.96 12.97 -22.52
N ASP A 13 -18.23 13.09 -21.41
CA ASP A 13 -17.25 14.16 -21.24
C ASP A 13 -16.07 13.92 -22.20
N VAL A 14 -15.93 14.78 -23.22
CA VAL A 14 -14.80 14.78 -24.16
C VAL A 14 -13.76 15.79 -23.69
N PHE A 15 -12.50 15.35 -23.59
CA PHE A 15 -11.38 16.21 -23.21
C PHE A 15 -10.40 16.33 -24.38
N GLU A 16 -10.05 17.56 -24.75
CA GLU A 16 -8.92 17.83 -25.65
C GLU A 16 -7.60 17.53 -24.92
N SER A 17 -6.80 16.65 -25.52
CA SER A 17 -5.41 16.40 -25.14
C SER A 17 -4.51 17.09 -26.17
N GLY A 18 -3.42 17.73 -25.74
CA GLY A 18 -2.53 18.52 -26.61
C GLY A 18 -1.66 17.71 -27.60
N GLY A 19 -2.14 16.56 -28.09
CA GLY A 19 -1.53 15.75 -29.14
C GLY A 19 -2.61 15.12 -30.02
N ASP A 20 -2.23 14.53 -31.16
CA ASP A 20 -3.07 14.07 -32.31
C ASP A 20 -4.19 13.03 -31.99
N GLY A 21 -4.99 13.24 -30.94
CA GLY A 21 -6.08 12.36 -30.57
C GLY A 21 -7.00 12.90 -29.47
N GLN A 22 -8.28 12.56 -29.57
CA GLN A 22 -9.30 12.91 -28.58
C GLN A 22 -9.38 11.84 -27.49
N VAL A 23 -9.50 12.26 -26.22
CA VAL A 23 -9.67 11.34 -25.08
C VAL A 23 -11.14 11.28 -24.69
N MET A 24 -11.71 10.06 -24.70
CA MET A 24 -13.06 9.78 -24.23
C MET A 24 -13.03 8.91 -22.98
N THR A 25 -13.87 9.24 -22.00
CA THR A 25 -14.00 8.44 -20.77
C THR A 25 -15.26 7.58 -20.83
N CYS A 26 -15.11 6.27 -20.68
CA CYS A 26 -16.23 5.35 -20.58
C CYS A 26 -16.92 5.46 -19.21
N ARG A 27 -18.19 5.05 -19.10
CA ARG A 27 -18.92 4.98 -17.81
C ARG A 27 -18.23 4.10 -16.77
N CYS A 28 -17.42 3.13 -17.19
CA CYS A 28 -16.62 2.31 -16.29
C CYS A 28 -15.37 3.03 -15.73
N GLY A 29 -15.16 4.31 -16.06
CA GLY A 29 -14.05 5.13 -15.56
C GLY A 29 -12.76 5.04 -16.37
N ARG A 30 -12.67 4.18 -17.40
CA ARG A 30 -11.48 4.09 -18.26
C ARG A 30 -11.49 5.14 -19.37
N ALA A 31 -10.32 5.75 -19.59
CA ALA A 31 -10.06 6.66 -20.69
C ALA A 31 -9.54 5.93 -21.94
N HIS A 32 -9.99 6.36 -23.11
CA HIS A 32 -9.62 5.83 -24.42
C HIS A 32 -9.15 6.98 -25.31
N VAL A 33 -8.06 6.78 -26.05
CA VAL A 33 -7.54 7.77 -27.02
C VAL A 33 -7.97 7.35 -28.41
N LEU A 34 -8.76 8.18 -29.08
CA LEU A 34 -9.04 8.06 -30.51
C LEU A 34 -7.93 8.76 -31.30
N ARG A 35 -7.33 8.06 -32.26
CA ARG A 35 -6.35 8.65 -33.18
C ARG A 35 -7.03 9.07 -34.47
N GLU A 36 -6.67 10.23 -34.98
CA GLU A 36 -7.09 10.65 -36.33
C GLU A 36 -6.51 9.68 -37.36
N GLY A 37 -7.39 8.92 -38.02
CA GLY A 37 -7.03 7.85 -38.96
C GLY A 37 -7.86 6.58 -38.78
N ASP A 38 -8.50 6.40 -37.62
CA ASP A 38 -9.49 5.34 -37.44
C ASP A 38 -10.82 5.79 -38.07
N ASP A 39 -11.09 5.31 -39.29
CA ASP A 39 -12.34 5.56 -40.04
C ASP A 39 -13.62 5.11 -39.28
N ALA A 40 -13.46 4.41 -38.15
CA ALA A 40 -14.53 4.16 -37.22
C ALA A 40 -14.50 5.22 -36.11
N ARG A 41 -15.45 6.16 -36.15
CA ARG A 41 -15.88 7.03 -35.02
C ARG A 41 -16.46 6.24 -33.84
N GLN A 42 -16.01 5.00 -33.64
CA GLN A 42 -16.50 4.03 -32.68
C GLN A 42 -15.31 3.31 -32.06
N VAL A 43 -15.19 3.35 -30.74
CA VAL A 43 -14.22 2.55 -29.98
C VAL A 43 -14.98 1.67 -29.00
N GLN A 44 -14.69 0.37 -29.02
CA GLN A 44 -15.23 -0.57 -28.05
C GLN A 44 -14.37 -0.54 -26.78
N CYS A 45 -14.99 -0.28 -25.63
CA CYS A 45 -14.29 -0.33 -24.36
C CYS A 45 -13.83 -1.76 -24.05
N SER A 46 -12.53 -1.96 -23.87
CA SER A 46 -11.96 -3.27 -23.53
C SER A 46 -12.36 -3.80 -22.14
N ASN A 47 -12.99 -2.98 -21.31
CA ASN A 47 -13.40 -3.36 -19.96
C ASN A 47 -14.86 -3.80 -19.89
N CYS A 48 -15.79 -2.96 -20.37
CA CYS A 48 -17.23 -3.23 -20.29
C CYS A 48 -17.86 -3.65 -21.63
N GLY A 49 -17.11 -3.61 -22.74
CA GLY A 49 -17.61 -3.96 -24.06
C GLY A 49 -18.51 -2.90 -24.72
N GLU A 50 -18.75 -1.76 -24.06
CA GLU A 50 -19.60 -0.68 -24.56
C GLU A 50 -18.94 0.04 -25.75
N VAL A 51 -19.72 0.32 -26.79
CA VAL A 51 -19.23 1.00 -28.00
C VAL A 51 -19.46 2.51 -27.85
N LEU A 52 -18.36 3.25 -27.66
CA LEU A 52 -18.35 4.70 -27.56
C LEU A 52 -18.42 5.30 -28.96
N ARG A 53 -19.39 6.17 -29.24
CA ARG A 53 -19.56 6.81 -30.56
C ARG A 53 -19.40 8.32 -30.46
N LEU A 54 -18.61 8.92 -31.34
CA LEU A 54 -18.51 10.37 -31.49
C LEU A 54 -19.70 10.90 -32.30
N ALA A 55 -20.39 11.91 -31.77
CA ALA A 55 -21.50 12.56 -32.45
C ALA A 55 -21.02 13.20 -33.77
N PRO A 56 -21.76 13.05 -34.88
CA PRO A 56 -21.39 13.68 -36.14
C PRO A 56 -21.61 15.20 -36.05
N GLY A 57 -20.53 15.99 -36.01
CA GLY A 57 -20.60 17.45 -36.05
C GLY A 57 -19.56 18.21 -35.18
N ALA A 58 -18.70 17.53 -34.44
CA ALA A 58 -17.59 18.19 -33.76
C ALA A 58 -16.51 18.59 -34.78
N GLU A 59 -16.47 19.88 -35.14
CA GLU A 59 -15.45 20.45 -36.05
C GLU A 59 -14.08 20.48 -35.37
N SER A 60 -13.04 20.04 -36.10
CA SER A 60 -11.64 20.14 -35.71
C SER A 60 -11.17 21.60 -35.77
N PHE A 61 -10.67 22.15 -34.67
CA PHE A 61 -10.00 23.46 -34.66
C PHE A 61 -8.48 23.30 -34.75
N ASP A 62 -7.84 24.15 -35.55
CA ASP A 62 -6.39 24.16 -35.78
C ASP A 62 -5.56 24.34 -34.48
N PRO A 63 -4.41 23.66 -34.33
CA PRO A 63 -3.59 23.74 -33.13
C PRO A 63 -2.78 25.05 -33.04
N LEU A 64 -2.90 25.76 -31.92
CA LEU A 64 -1.98 26.83 -31.51
C LEU A 64 -0.70 26.25 -30.89
N PRO A 65 0.49 26.82 -31.16
CA PRO A 65 1.74 26.29 -30.65
C PRO A 65 1.98 26.76 -29.21
N LEU A 66 2.07 25.81 -28.26
CA LEU A 66 2.54 26.08 -26.90
C LEU A 66 3.78 25.24 -26.61
N ILE A 67 4.91 25.96 -26.61
CA ILE A 67 6.23 25.51 -26.19
C ILE A 67 6.14 25.13 -24.70
N GLY A 68 6.38 23.85 -24.39
CA GLY A 68 6.39 23.33 -23.01
C GLY A 68 6.05 21.84 -22.87
N ALA A 69 5.44 21.21 -23.89
CA ALA A 69 5.03 19.81 -23.83
C ALA A 69 6.11 18.80 -24.31
N ALA A 70 7.27 19.26 -24.78
CA ALA A 70 8.29 18.37 -25.34
C ALA A 70 9.00 17.50 -24.27
N GLU A 71 9.21 18.02 -23.06
CA GLU A 71 9.87 17.27 -21.97
C GLU A 71 9.00 16.16 -21.38
N ASP A 72 7.67 16.32 -21.37
CA ASP A 72 6.75 15.28 -20.89
C ASP A 72 6.54 14.16 -21.92
N VAL A 73 6.66 14.49 -23.22
CA VAL A 73 6.59 13.51 -24.30
C VAL A 73 7.87 12.67 -24.37
N GLU A 74 9.04 13.27 -24.13
CA GLU A 74 10.32 12.54 -24.11
C GLU A 74 10.39 11.55 -22.93
N ARG A 75 9.86 11.91 -21.75
CA ARG A 75 9.69 10.97 -20.61
C ARG A 75 8.69 9.85 -20.91
N GLN A 76 7.61 10.13 -21.63
CA GLN A 76 6.65 9.09 -22.05
C GLN A 76 7.21 8.17 -23.15
N LEU A 77 8.13 8.67 -23.98
CA LEU A 77 8.84 7.87 -24.97
C LEU A 77 9.91 6.99 -24.32
N GLU A 78 10.67 7.47 -23.33
CA GLU A 78 11.59 6.63 -22.55
C GLU A 78 10.85 5.53 -21.75
N ALA A 79 9.66 5.82 -21.23
CA ALA A 79 8.80 4.83 -20.58
C ALA A 79 8.29 3.74 -21.55
N LYS A 80 8.11 4.07 -22.84
CA LYS A 80 7.73 3.11 -23.89
C LYS A 80 8.92 2.38 -24.52
N LEU A 81 10.14 2.93 -24.40
CA LEU A 81 11.37 2.35 -24.95
C LEU A 81 12.18 1.53 -23.94
N SER A 82 11.79 1.52 -22.66
CA SER A 82 12.35 0.63 -21.65
C SER A 82 12.15 -0.85 -22.05
N PRO A 83 13.18 -1.71 -21.90
CA PRO A 83 13.26 -2.98 -22.61
C PRO A 83 12.07 -3.89 -22.29
N ARG A 84 11.37 -4.31 -23.36
CA ARG A 84 10.36 -5.36 -23.43
C ARG A 84 10.51 -6.38 -22.30
N ARG A 85 9.72 -6.23 -21.23
CA ARG A 85 9.42 -7.32 -20.31
C ARG A 85 8.50 -8.33 -21.03
N PRO A 86 8.63 -9.64 -20.79
CA PRO A 86 7.89 -10.68 -21.49
C PRO A 86 6.44 -10.77 -20.95
N GLY A 87 5.63 -9.76 -21.26
CA GLY A 87 4.17 -9.79 -21.06
C GLY A 87 3.38 -10.20 -22.31
N ALA A 88 3.98 -10.07 -23.50
CA ALA A 88 3.32 -10.30 -24.79
C ALA A 88 3.01 -11.77 -25.10
N LEU A 89 3.57 -12.72 -24.35
CA LEU A 89 3.33 -14.16 -24.55
C LEU A 89 2.04 -14.64 -23.88
N LEU A 90 1.51 -13.90 -22.90
CA LEU A 90 0.32 -14.29 -22.13
C LEU A 90 -0.99 -13.69 -22.66
N THR A 91 -0.93 -12.56 -23.37
CA THR A 91 -2.08 -11.97 -24.10
C THR A 91 -2.50 -12.79 -25.32
N ASN A 92 -1.59 -13.60 -25.87
CA ASN A 92 -1.90 -14.50 -27.00
C ASN A 92 -2.84 -15.66 -26.62
N ILE A 93 -3.00 -15.96 -25.33
CA ILE A 93 -3.90 -17.01 -24.87
C ILE A 93 -5.35 -16.51 -24.90
N GLU A 94 -5.62 -15.28 -24.47
CA GLU A 94 -6.95 -14.65 -24.55
C GLU A 94 -7.41 -14.45 -26.01
N ALA A 95 -6.51 -14.13 -26.94
CA ALA A 95 -6.85 -14.03 -28.37
C ALA A 95 -7.25 -15.39 -28.98
N ARG A 96 -6.59 -16.49 -28.61
CA ARG A 96 -6.93 -17.83 -29.13
C ARG A 96 -8.29 -18.36 -28.66
N PHE A 97 -8.82 -17.85 -27.55
CA PHE A 97 -10.17 -18.23 -27.08
C PHE A 97 -11.28 -17.33 -27.64
N ALA A 98 -10.95 -16.17 -28.22
CA ALA A 98 -11.92 -15.25 -28.81
C ALA A 98 -12.22 -15.55 -30.29
N ASP A 99 -11.34 -16.25 -31.00
CA ASP A 99 -11.47 -16.54 -32.44
C ASP A 99 -12.27 -17.83 -32.77
N GLY A 100 -13.05 -18.35 -31.82
CA GLY A 100 -13.95 -19.48 -32.06
C GLY A 100 -15.19 -19.05 -32.87
N PRO A 101 -15.70 -19.89 -33.80
CA PRO A 101 -16.89 -19.55 -34.57
C PRO A 101 -18.09 -19.24 -33.65
N PRO A 102 -18.95 -18.27 -34.01
CA PRO A 102 -20.01 -17.72 -33.16
C PRO A 102 -21.09 -18.72 -32.72
N ASP A 103 -21.08 -19.94 -33.27
CA ASP A 103 -22.09 -20.97 -33.03
C ASP A 103 -21.61 -22.09 -32.08
N ALA A 104 -20.37 -22.03 -31.58
CA ALA A 104 -19.91 -22.95 -30.54
C ALA A 104 -20.41 -22.48 -29.18
N GLN A 105 -21.62 -22.90 -28.80
CA GLN A 105 -22.05 -22.98 -27.40
C GLN A 105 -21.16 -23.97 -26.64
N ASN A 106 -19.88 -23.68 -26.49
CA ASN A 106 -19.14 -24.25 -25.39
C ASN A 106 -19.63 -23.51 -24.15
N PRO A 107 -20.22 -24.20 -23.16
CA PRO A 107 -20.34 -23.59 -21.85
C PRO A 107 -18.92 -23.23 -21.46
N VAL A 108 -18.63 -21.94 -21.48
CA VAL A 108 -17.38 -21.45 -20.95
C VAL A 108 -17.44 -21.84 -19.48
N ASP A 109 -16.69 -22.88 -19.10
CA ASP A 109 -16.65 -23.37 -17.73
C ASP A 109 -16.28 -22.19 -16.83
N GLU A 110 -17.29 -21.57 -16.20
CA GLU A 110 -17.10 -20.43 -15.30
C GLU A 110 -16.12 -20.81 -14.19
N GLU A 111 -16.09 -22.09 -13.82
CA GLU A 111 -15.15 -22.68 -12.89
C GLU A 111 -13.70 -22.67 -13.43
N ALA A 112 -13.48 -22.99 -14.70
CA ALA A 112 -12.16 -22.92 -15.32
C ALA A 112 -11.66 -21.47 -15.43
N ILE A 113 -12.55 -20.52 -15.73
CA ILE A 113 -12.21 -19.08 -15.72
C ILE A 113 -11.90 -18.61 -14.29
N ALA A 114 -12.71 -18.98 -13.30
CA ALA A 114 -12.49 -18.63 -11.90
C ALA A 114 -11.15 -19.16 -11.40
N GLN A 115 -10.82 -20.41 -11.75
CA GLN A 115 -9.55 -21.02 -11.42
C GLN A 115 -8.37 -20.31 -12.10
N ALA A 116 -8.49 -19.98 -13.39
CA ALA A 116 -7.46 -19.23 -14.11
C ALA A 116 -7.22 -17.84 -13.50
N ARG A 117 -8.29 -17.12 -13.12
CA ARG A 117 -8.20 -15.83 -12.41
C ARG A 117 -7.53 -15.99 -11.05
N ALA A 118 -7.87 -17.02 -10.28
CA ALA A 118 -7.25 -17.29 -8.98
C ALA A 118 -5.75 -17.58 -9.10
N VAL A 119 -5.34 -18.36 -10.10
CA VAL A 119 -3.92 -18.64 -10.39
C VAL A 119 -3.19 -17.36 -10.80
N ARG A 120 -3.79 -16.55 -11.69
CA ARG A 120 -3.22 -15.26 -12.14
C ARG A 120 -3.02 -14.30 -10.98
N ARG A 121 -4.02 -14.16 -10.10
CA ARG A 121 -3.94 -13.31 -8.90
C ARG A 121 -2.85 -13.80 -7.94
N GLY A 122 -2.77 -15.10 -7.67
CA GLY A 122 -1.70 -15.66 -6.84
C GLY A 122 -0.30 -15.51 -7.44
N ALA A 123 -0.16 -15.55 -8.77
CA ALA A 123 1.11 -15.27 -9.44
C ALA A 123 1.49 -13.78 -9.36
N LEU A 124 0.51 -12.89 -9.56
CA LEU A 124 0.71 -11.44 -9.47
C LEU A 124 1.08 -11.05 -8.03
N LEU A 125 0.34 -11.52 -7.02
CA LEU A 125 0.65 -11.29 -5.61
C LEU A 125 2.09 -11.72 -5.28
N ARG A 126 2.50 -12.94 -5.63
CA ARG A 126 3.86 -13.42 -5.35
C ARG A 126 4.94 -12.58 -6.02
N ARG A 127 4.73 -12.20 -7.28
CA ARG A 127 5.65 -11.33 -8.02
C ARG A 127 5.79 -9.98 -7.30
N GLU A 128 4.67 -9.38 -6.92
CA GLU A 128 4.64 -8.08 -6.27
C GLU A 128 5.21 -8.11 -4.85
N LEU A 129 4.95 -9.17 -4.07
CA LEU A 129 5.61 -9.40 -2.77
C LEU A 129 7.13 -9.49 -2.91
N PHE A 130 7.61 -10.15 -3.96
CA PHE A 130 9.04 -10.21 -4.25
C PHE A 130 9.60 -8.82 -4.61
N TRP A 131 8.89 -8.04 -5.44
CA TRP A 131 9.30 -6.67 -5.75
C TRP A 131 9.25 -5.73 -4.54
N SER A 132 8.34 -5.97 -3.59
CA SER A 132 8.28 -5.25 -2.32
C SER A 132 9.55 -5.43 -1.48
N LEU A 133 10.25 -6.57 -1.59
CA LEU A 133 11.55 -6.76 -0.94
C LEU A 133 12.68 -5.98 -1.64
N LEU A 134 12.53 -5.72 -2.94
CA LEU A 134 13.52 -5.02 -3.76
C LEU A 134 13.25 -3.52 -3.88
N PHE A 135 12.44 -2.92 -2.99
CA PHE A 135 12.09 -1.51 -3.06
C PHE A 135 13.31 -0.56 -3.08
N PHE A 136 14.43 -0.98 -2.50
CA PHE A 136 15.68 -0.23 -2.46
C PHE A 136 16.43 -0.17 -3.80
N THR A 137 15.98 -0.87 -4.85
CA THR A 137 16.62 -0.78 -6.18
C THR A 137 16.32 0.54 -6.89
N ASN A 138 15.29 1.27 -6.46
CA ASN A 138 14.87 2.52 -7.06
C ASN A 138 15.33 3.72 -6.22
N ALA A 139 15.69 4.83 -6.88
CA ALA A 139 16.15 6.04 -6.19
C ALA A 139 15.09 6.66 -5.26
N SER A 140 13.80 6.59 -5.63
CA SER A 140 12.70 6.98 -4.74
C SER A 140 12.66 6.10 -3.50
N GLY A 141 12.81 4.78 -3.66
CA GLY A 141 12.82 3.82 -2.55
C GLY A 141 13.96 4.04 -1.56
N VAL A 142 15.17 4.33 -2.04
CA VAL A 142 16.33 4.66 -1.19
C VAL A 142 16.11 5.96 -0.43
N ARG A 143 15.52 6.99 -1.06
CA ARG A 143 15.22 8.26 -0.38
C ARG A 143 14.24 8.07 0.77
N THR A 144 13.13 7.36 0.53
CA THR A 144 12.14 7.05 1.57
C THR A 144 12.74 6.19 2.69
N LEU A 145 13.58 5.20 2.34
CA LEU A 145 14.32 4.40 3.31
C LEU A 145 15.20 5.26 4.22
N VAL A 146 16.05 6.11 3.64
CA VAL A 146 16.98 6.96 4.40
C VAL A 146 16.22 7.93 5.27
N PHE A 147 15.14 8.54 4.76
CA PHE A 147 14.31 9.46 5.54
C PHE A 147 13.69 8.78 6.77
N LEU A 148 13.01 7.64 6.57
CA LEU A 148 12.38 6.90 7.67
C LEU A 148 13.41 6.33 8.65
N TRP A 149 14.57 5.91 8.15
CA TRP A 149 15.67 5.45 8.98
C TRP A 149 16.19 6.55 9.89
N LEU A 150 16.39 7.77 9.37
CA LEU A 150 16.82 8.92 10.16
C LEU A 150 15.76 9.30 11.21
N LEU A 151 14.48 9.30 10.84
CA LEU A 151 13.38 9.54 11.78
C LEU A 151 13.35 8.51 12.91
N MET A 152 13.40 7.21 12.61
CA MET A 152 13.45 6.15 13.63
C MET A 152 14.67 6.25 14.53
N SER A 153 15.81 6.59 13.94
CA SER A 153 17.05 6.76 14.71
C SER A 153 16.95 7.95 15.66
N LEU A 154 16.35 9.05 15.20
CA LEU A 154 16.08 10.23 16.03
C LEU A 154 15.10 9.91 17.16
N GLU A 155 14.04 9.16 16.88
CA GLU A 155 13.08 8.70 17.90
C GLU A 155 13.77 7.86 18.98
N LEU A 156 14.57 6.86 18.59
CA LEU A 156 15.26 6.01 19.56
C LEU A 156 16.28 6.80 20.38
N ILE A 157 16.97 7.77 19.78
CA ILE A 157 17.87 8.69 20.50
C ILE A 157 17.06 9.53 21.50
N ALA A 158 15.89 10.05 21.11
CA ALA A 158 15.02 10.82 22.00
C ALA A 158 14.53 9.97 23.19
N VAL A 159 14.14 8.71 22.94
CA VAL A 159 13.79 7.75 23.99
C VAL A 159 14.96 7.54 24.95
N LEU A 160 16.14 7.21 24.43
CA LEU A 160 17.34 6.98 25.24
C LEU A 160 17.73 8.22 26.07
N ALA A 161 17.64 9.42 25.49
CA ALA A 161 17.91 10.67 26.18
C ALA A 161 16.88 10.95 27.30
N SER A 162 15.60 10.62 27.07
CA SER A 162 14.51 10.83 28.03
C SER A 162 14.60 9.92 29.27
N MET A 163 15.21 8.74 29.14
CA MET A 163 15.40 7.81 30.27
C MET A 163 16.38 8.36 31.32
N ASN A 164 17.34 9.20 30.91
CA ASN A 164 18.39 9.74 31.78
C ASN A 164 18.10 11.12 32.37
N THR A 165 16.97 11.75 32.02
CA THR A 165 16.65 13.12 32.46
C THR A 165 15.66 13.15 33.61
N VAL A 166 15.94 13.94 34.64
CA VAL A 166 15.09 14.09 35.84
C VAL A 166 13.97 15.12 35.62
N PHE A 167 14.15 16.06 34.68
CA PHE A 167 13.23 17.19 34.49
C PHE A 167 11.96 16.82 33.71
N PHE A 168 10.80 17.06 34.31
CA PHE A 168 9.47 16.78 33.74
C PHE A 168 9.21 17.49 32.40
N LEU A 169 9.58 18.76 32.27
CA LEU A 169 9.37 19.53 31.03
C LEU A 169 10.14 18.95 29.84
N TYR A 170 11.35 18.45 30.08
CA TYR A 170 12.16 17.80 29.06
C TYR A 170 11.54 16.47 28.61
N LYS A 171 10.96 15.71 29.55
CA LYS A 171 10.20 14.48 29.21
C LYS A 171 8.96 14.79 28.39
N ALA A 172 8.20 15.81 28.73
CA ALA A 172 7.02 16.21 27.97
C ALA A 172 7.38 16.62 26.52
N ALA A 173 8.44 17.40 26.36
CA ALA A 173 8.95 17.77 25.04
C ALA A 173 9.44 16.54 24.24
N ALA A 174 10.15 15.61 24.89
CA ALA A 174 10.60 14.37 24.26
C ALA A 174 9.42 13.49 23.82
N VAL A 175 8.37 13.37 24.63
CA VAL A 175 7.15 12.63 24.28
C VAL A 175 6.46 13.27 23.07
N MET A 176 6.30 14.60 23.05
CA MET A 176 5.71 15.29 21.90
C MET A 176 6.53 15.10 20.62
N LEU A 177 7.86 15.10 20.73
CA LEU A 177 8.75 14.80 19.61
C LEU A 177 8.56 13.36 19.11
N ILE A 178 8.54 12.37 20.00
CA ILE A 178 8.32 10.96 19.67
C ILE A 178 6.97 10.77 18.97
N LEU A 179 5.89 11.34 19.52
CA LEU A 179 4.56 11.27 18.91
C LEU A 179 4.51 11.92 17.54
N SER A 180 5.21 13.05 17.36
CA SER A 180 5.29 13.71 16.06
C SER A 180 6.01 12.83 15.04
N ILE A 181 7.15 12.24 15.42
CA ILE A 181 7.91 11.33 14.56
C ILE A 181 7.07 10.11 14.18
N GLU A 182 6.48 9.43 15.16
CA GLU A 182 5.62 8.26 14.91
C GLU A 182 4.41 8.62 14.04
N GLY A 183 3.85 9.82 14.18
CA GLY A 183 2.76 10.26 13.32
C GLY A 183 3.19 10.51 11.87
N VAL A 184 4.34 11.15 11.64
CA VAL A 184 4.92 11.29 10.29
C VAL A 184 5.17 9.92 9.67
N MET A 185 5.75 9.02 10.45
CA MET A 185 6.06 7.68 9.99
C MET A 185 4.81 6.87 9.67
N SER A 186 3.79 6.96 10.51
CA SER A 186 2.47 6.37 10.26
C SER A 186 1.88 6.90 8.96
N GLY A 187 1.95 8.21 8.73
CA GLY A 187 1.52 8.84 7.47
C GLY A 187 2.21 8.24 6.26
N VAL A 188 3.54 8.18 6.27
CA VAL A 188 4.31 7.59 5.16
C VAL A 188 3.95 6.12 4.96
N MET A 189 3.84 5.32 6.03
CA MET A 189 3.50 3.90 5.93
C MET A 189 2.10 3.66 5.37
N LEU A 190 1.10 4.44 5.78
CA LEU A 190 -0.25 4.37 5.21
C LEU A 190 -0.25 4.81 3.74
N SER A 191 0.52 5.84 3.37
CA SER A 191 0.71 6.20 1.96
C SER A 191 1.41 5.10 1.15
N VAL A 192 2.29 4.29 1.74
CA VAL A 192 2.85 3.12 1.06
C VAL A 192 1.77 2.08 0.76
N VAL A 193 0.83 1.86 1.68
CA VAL A 193 -0.32 0.96 1.47
C VAL A 193 -1.17 1.49 0.31
N ASP A 194 -1.55 2.75 0.37
CA ASP A 194 -2.40 3.42 -0.62
C ASP A 194 -1.77 3.39 -2.03
N ALA A 195 -0.50 3.82 -2.14
CA ALA A 195 0.23 3.80 -3.40
C ALA A 195 0.34 2.37 -3.98
N ALA A 196 0.59 1.37 -3.13
CA ALA A 196 0.67 -0.03 -3.56
C ALA A 196 -0.71 -0.59 -3.96
N ASN A 197 -1.78 -0.13 -3.31
CA ASN A 197 -3.16 -0.46 -3.62
C ASN A 197 -3.57 0.10 -5.00
N ASP A 198 -3.12 1.31 -5.34
CA ASP A 198 -3.31 1.90 -6.67
C ASP A 198 -2.36 1.34 -7.74
N GLY A 199 -1.39 0.53 -7.30
CA GLY A 199 -0.46 -0.14 -8.18
C GLY A 199 0.74 0.70 -8.61
N ALA A 200 1.09 1.72 -7.83
CA ALA A 200 2.33 2.44 -8.00
C ALA A 200 3.53 1.52 -7.72
N ASP A 201 4.48 1.48 -8.65
CA ASP A 201 5.72 0.74 -8.49
C ASP A 201 6.69 1.45 -7.52
N GLU A 202 6.59 2.78 -7.43
CA GLU A 202 7.45 3.63 -6.61
C GLU A 202 6.88 3.89 -5.22
N LEU A 203 7.77 4.12 -4.25
CA LEU A 203 7.35 4.58 -2.92
C LEU A 203 6.91 6.04 -2.99
N PRO A 204 5.89 6.42 -2.20
CA PRO A 204 5.41 7.80 -2.18
C PRO A 204 6.54 8.76 -1.80
N PRO A 205 6.59 9.95 -2.42
CA PRO A 205 7.55 10.96 -2.05
C PRO A 205 7.28 11.41 -0.61
N VAL A 206 8.35 11.58 0.14
CA VAL A 206 8.27 12.20 1.46
C VAL A 206 7.99 13.68 1.24
N GLY A 207 6.89 14.19 1.82
CA GLY A 207 6.57 15.62 1.79
C GLY A 207 7.67 16.48 2.43
N THR A 208 7.68 17.78 2.15
CA THR A 208 8.63 18.67 2.82
C THR A 208 8.24 18.85 4.28
N PHE A 209 9.20 19.24 5.12
CA PHE A 209 8.94 19.50 6.54
C PHE A 209 7.93 20.65 6.74
N ASP A 210 7.91 21.62 5.83
CA ASP A 210 6.96 22.73 5.85
C ASP A 210 5.53 22.26 5.60
N ASP A 211 5.33 21.32 4.67
CA ASP A 211 4.02 20.69 4.41
C ASP A 211 3.51 19.92 5.64
N LEU A 212 4.43 19.27 6.37
CA LEU A 212 4.14 18.52 7.59
C LEU A 212 3.66 19.41 8.74
N ILE A 213 4.19 20.63 8.85
CA ILE A 213 3.77 21.59 9.88
C ILE A 213 2.43 22.23 9.53
N ALA A 214 2.24 22.63 8.27
CA ALA A 214 1.05 23.36 7.84
C ALA A 214 -0.25 22.55 8.04
N ASP A 215 -0.21 21.24 7.75
CA ASP A 215 -1.37 20.34 7.85
C ASP A 215 -1.20 19.29 8.96
N TRP A 216 -0.55 19.66 10.07
CA TRP A 216 -0.19 18.70 11.15
C TRP A 216 -1.34 17.78 11.59
N PRO A 217 -2.60 18.26 11.79
CA PRO A 217 -3.70 17.38 12.18
C PRO A 217 -3.98 16.26 11.16
N GLN A 218 -3.95 16.59 9.86
CA GLN A 218 -4.28 15.63 8.80
C GLN A 218 -3.09 14.74 8.44
N ARG A 219 -1.87 15.26 8.51
CA ARG A 219 -0.65 14.54 8.10
C ARG A 219 0.05 13.77 9.21
N VAL A 220 -0.18 14.14 10.47
CA VAL A 220 0.48 13.52 11.63
C VAL A 220 -0.55 12.87 12.53
N LEU A 221 -1.55 13.62 13.00
CA LEU A 221 -2.49 13.12 14.01
C LEU A 221 -3.42 12.04 13.46
N THR A 222 -4.06 12.25 12.30
CA THR A 222 -4.96 11.25 11.72
C THR A 222 -4.24 9.93 11.43
N PRO A 223 -3.08 9.89 10.72
CA PRO A 223 -2.36 8.65 10.51
C PRO A 223 -1.90 7.97 11.79
N LEU A 224 -1.45 8.75 12.77
CA LEU A 224 -1.06 8.24 14.09
C LEU A 224 -2.23 7.56 14.79
N LEU A 225 -3.41 8.19 14.77
CA LEU A 225 -4.62 7.63 15.37
C LEU A 225 -5.09 6.39 14.62
N THR A 226 -5.12 6.42 13.28
CA THR A 226 -5.50 5.28 12.45
C THR A 226 -4.59 4.08 12.74
N LEU A 227 -3.28 4.25 12.62
CA LEU A 227 -2.34 3.15 12.87
C LEU A 227 -2.34 2.75 14.35
N GLY A 228 -2.46 3.72 15.26
CA GLY A 228 -2.59 3.48 16.70
C GLY A 228 -3.80 2.61 17.05
N VAL A 229 -4.96 2.87 16.45
CA VAL A 229 -6.17 2.04 16.62
C VAL A 229 -5.90 0.62 16.12
N THR A 230 -5.31 0.45 14.93
CA THR A 230 -4.97 -0.90 14.41
C THR A 230 -4.05 -1.65 15.37
N TRP A 231 -3.08 -0.95 15.97
CA TRP A 231 -2.14 -1.49 16.95
C TRP A 231 -2.82 -1.88 18.26
N VAL A 232 -3.71 -1.03 18.78
CA VAL A 232 -4.49 -1.33 19.99
C VAL A 232 -5.37 -2.56 19.76
N TYR A 233 -6.00 -2.70 18.61
CA TYR A 233 -6.79 -3.90 18.28
C TYR A 233 -5.95 -5.15 18.14
N ALA A 234 -4.83 -5.07 17.41
CA ALA A 234 -3.97 -6.22 17.17
C ALA A 234 -3.22 -6.63 18.44
N ILE A 235 -2.56 -5.69 19.11
CA ILE A 235 -1.53 -5.99 20.13
C ILE A 235 -2.02 -5.68 21.54
N GLY A 236 -3.02 -4.79 21.68
CA GLY A 236 -3.58 -4.39 22.97
C GLY A 236 -4.03 -5.55 23.86
N PRO A 237 -4.80 -6.55 23.37
CA PRO A 237 -5.20 -7.69 24.19
C PRO A 237 -4.02 -8.48 24.77
N ALA A 238 -2.99 -8.73 23.95
CA ALA A 238 -1.78 -9.41 24.38
C ALA A 238 -1.02 -8.59 25.43
N PHE A 239 -0.88 -7.29 25.19
CA PHE A 239 -0.23 -6.36 26.10
C PHE A 239 -0.97 -6.26 27.44
N LEU A 240 -2.31 -6.23 27.43
CA LEU A 240 -3.15 -6.22 28.61
C LEU A 240 -2.91 -7.47 29.47
N VAL A 241 -2.99 -8.67 28.87
CA VAL A 241 -2.77 -9.95 29.57
C VAL A 241 -1.36 -10.01 30.16
N PHE A 242 -0.34 -9.59 29.39
CA PHE A 242 1.03 -9.54 29.87
C PHE A 242 1.20 -8.56 31.04
N SER A 243 0.60 -7.37 30.94
CA SER A 243 0.65 -6.33 31.98
C SER A 243 -0.03 -6.74 33.28
N VAL A 244 -1.22 -7.35 33.19
CA VAL A 244 -1.94 -7.90 34.36
C VAL A 244 -1.13 -9.03 35.01
N GLY A 245 -0.54 -9.90 34.21
CA GLY A 245 0.36 -10.94 34.70
C GLY A 245 1.56 -10.36 35.44
N TRP A 246 2.19 -9.31 34.89
CA TRP A 246 3.29 -8.63 35.54
C TRP A 246 2.89 -7.98 36.86
N ALA A 247 1.76 -7.28 36.88
CA ALA A 247 1.24 -6.59 38.07
C ALA A 247 0.89 -7.54 39.23
N THR A 248 0.56 -8.79 38.92
CA THR A 248 0.20 -9.82 39.90
C THR A 248 1.39 -10.71 40.31
N THR A 249 2.54 -10.53 39.65
CA THR A 249 3.75 -11.30 39.93
C THR A 249 4.57 -10.64 41.04
N PRO A 250 5.14 -11.40 41.99
CA PRO A 250 6.04 -10.84 43.00
C PRO A 250 7.21 -10.05 42.37
N ALA A 251 7.63 -8.97 43.01
CA ALA A 251 8.71 -8.13 42.52
C ALA A 251 9.98 -8.97 42.25
N GLY A 252 10.50 -8.88 41.01
CA GLY A 252 11.68 -9.63 40.57
C GLY A 252 11.40 -11.03 40.01
N ALA A 253 10.15 -11.51 40.03
CA ALA A 253 9.75 -12.73 39.34
C ALA A 253 9.18 -12.43 37.95
N LEU A 254 9.28 -13.39 37.04
CA LEU A 254 8.66 -13.34 35.71
C LEU A 254 7.20 -13.79 35.80
N PRO A 255 6.31 -13.28 34.91
CA PRO A 255 4.95 -13.79 34.81
C PRO A 255 4.94 -15.30 34.59
N SER A 256 3.87 -15.93 35.09
CA SER A 256 3.71 -17.38 34.96
C SER A 256 3.76 -17.82 33.49
N MET A 257 4.30 -19.02 33.23
CA MET A 257 4.32 -19.59 31.86
C MET A 257 2.95 -19.57 31.17
N PRO A 258 1.82 -19.91 31.85
CA PRO A 258 0.49 -19.76 31.27
C PRO A 258 0.16 -18.34 30.81
N THR A 259 0.53 -17.32 31.58
CA THR A 259 0.35 -15.90 31.20
C THR A 259 1.15 -15.57 29.95
N CYS A 260 2.42 -15.98 29.90
CA CYS A 260 3.30 -15.74 28.74
C CYS A 260 2.76 -16.43 27.48
N ILE A 261 2.28 -17.67 27.60
CA ILE A 261 1.65 -18.42 26.50
C ILE A 261 0.38 -17.71 26.04
N ALA A 262 -0.51 -17.32 26.95
CA ALA A 262 -1.76 -16.63 26.62
C ALA A 262 -1.49 -15.31 25.90
N ALA A 263 -0.56 -14.48 26.41
CA ALA A 263 -0.15 -13.24 25.76
C ALA A 263 0.46 -13.50 24.36
N GLY A 264 1.29 -14.54 24.23
CA GLY A 264 1.87 -14.95 22.95
C GLY A 264 0.81 -15.38 21.93
N VAL A 265 -0.16 -16.19 22.32
CA VAL A 265 -1.27 -16.62 21.45
C VAL A 265 -2.11 -15.42 21.01
N LEU A 266 -2.45 -14.52 21.94
CA LEU A 266 -3.18 -13.29 21.61
C LEU A 266 -2.39 -12.38 20.66
N LEU A 267 -1.07 -12.30 20.82
CA LEU A 267 -0.20 -11.53 19.92
C LEU A 267 -0.21 -12.12 18.51
N LEU A 268 -0.14 -13.45 18.38
CA LEU A 268 -0.21 -14.13 17.08
C LEU A 268 -1.58 -13.93 16.41
N ILE A 269 -2.68 -14.02 17.16
CA ILE A 269 -4.03 -13.75 16.66
C ILE A 269 -4.13 -12.29 16.22
N GLY A 270 -3.63 -11.37 17.03
CA GLY A 270 -3.57 -9.95 16.74
C GLY A 270 -2.84 -9.63 15.44
N LEU A 271 -1.62 -10.14 15.32
CA LEU A 271 -0.81 -10.00 14.11
C LEU A 271 -1.46 -10.68 12.91
N PHE A 272 -2.18 -11.79 13.09
CA PHE A 272 -2.96 -12.40 12.02
C PHE A 272 -3.97 -11.41 11.45
N PHE A 273 -4.76 -10.73 12.29
CA PHE A 273 -5.75 -9.74 11.83
C PHE A 273 -5.15 -8.40 11.40
N TRP A 274 -3.94 -8.06 11.82
CA TRP A 274 -3.36 -6.73 11.60
C TRP A 274 -3.35 -6.25 10.13
N PRO A 275 -3.03 -7.07 9.10
CA PRO A 275 -3.12 -6.67 7.70
C PRO A 275 -4.52 -6.16 7.29
N ILE A 276 -5.59 -6.80 7.75
CA ILE A 276 -6.96 -6.39 7.39
C ILE A 276 -7.33 -5.10 8.13
N LEU A 277 -6.89 -4.96 9.39
CA LEU A 277 -7.11 -3.76 10.18
C LEU A 277 -6.42 -2.55 9.55
N VAL A 278 -5.18 -2.70 9.08
CA VAL A 278 -4.46 -1.64 8.37
C VAL A 278 -5.20 -1.28 7.07
N LEU A 279 -5.66 -2.28 6.30
CA LEU A 279 -6.37 -2.02 5.05
C LEU A 279 -7.69 -1.26 5.27
N ILE A 280 -8.45 -1.63 6.31
CA ILE A 280 -9.65 -0.90 6.76
C ILE A 280 -9.28 0.53 7.18
N GLY A 281 -8.20 0.70 7.93
CA GLY A 281 -7.73 2.02 8.36
C GLY A 281 -7.36 2.96 7.22
N VAL A 282 -6.94 2.43 6.07
CA VAL A 282 -6.57 3.23 4.90
C VAL A 282 -7.77 3.50 3.98
N HIS A 283 -8.66 2.52 3.78
CA HIS A 283 -9.63 2.55 2.68
C HIS A 283 -11.11 2.39 3.09
N ALA A 284 -11.39 2.30 4.39
CA ALA A 284 -12.75 2.13 4.90
C ALA A 284 -13.08 3.18 5.97
N GLU A 285 -14.34 3.25 6.34
CA GLU A 285 -14.77 4.15 7.41
C GLU A 285 -14.30 3.63 8.78
N MET A 286 -14.05 4.54 9.72
CA MET A 286 -13.70 4.17 11.10
C MET A 286 -14.72 3.23 11.77
N ALA A 287 -15.98 3.24 11.32
CA ALA A 287 -17.04 2.36 11.81
C ALA A 287 -16.76 0.87 11.49
N ASP A 288 -16.07 0.58 10.39
CA ASP A 288 -15.81 -0.80 9.94
C ASP A 288 -14.80 -1.54 10.82
N PHE A 289 -13.98 -0.81 11.61
CA PHE A 289 -13.15 -1.42 12.65
C PHE A 289 -13.95 -2.23 13.68
N PHE A 290 -15.22 -1.86 13.90
CA PHE A 290 -16.10 -2.51 14.86
C PHE A 290 -16.95 -3.62 14.24
N ARG A 291 -16.67 -4.00 12.98
CA ARG A 291 -17.39 -5.03 12.22
C ARG A 291 -16.52 -6.27 11.97
N PRO A 292 -16.30 -7.11 13.00
CA PRO A 292 -15.50 -8.33 12.85
C PRO A 292 -16.12 -9.31 11.84
N ASP A 293 -17.42 -9.22 11.59
CA ASP A 293 -18.12 -10.01 10.57
C ASP A 293 -17.59 -9.72 9.16
N LEU A 294 -17.34 -8.44 8.82
CA LEU A 294 -16.78 -8.04 7.53
C LEU A 294 -15.33 -8.49 7.38
N MET A 295 -14.55 -8.36 8.45
CA MET A 295 -13.16 -8.81 8.48
C MET A 295 -13.07 -10.31 8.20
N ILE A 296 -13.87 -11.12 8.91
CA ILE A 296 -13.87 -12.57 8.74
C ILE A 296 -14.33 -12.96 7.33
N ARG A 297 -15.39 -12.33 6.80
CA ARG A 297 -15.86 -12.59 5.42
C ARG A 297 -14.78 -12.27 4.40
N SER A 298 -14.10 -11.13 4.54
CA SER A 298 -13.01 -10.72 3.64
C SER A 298 -11.84 -11.71 3.70
N ILE A 299 -11.47 -12.15 4.90
CA ILE A 299 -10.41 -13.16 5.09
C ILE A 299 -10.80 -14.49 4.47
N LEU A 300 -12.04 -14.96 4.66
CA LEU A 300 -12.51 -16.23 4.10
C LEU A 300 -12.62 -16.17 2.57
N GLY A 301 -13.12 -15.07 2.01
CA GLY A 301 -13.19 -14.86 0.55
C GLY A 301 -11.82 -14.84 -0.10
N THR A 302 -10.82 -14.28 0.57
CA THR A 302 -9.47 -14.05 0.04
C THR A 302 -8.41 -14.97 0.66
N LEU A 303 -8.82 -16.07 1.31
CA LEU A 303 -8.01 -16.84 2.27
C LEU A 303 -6.60 -17.16 1.77
N ARG A 304 -6.47 -17.61 0.53
CA ARG A 304 -5.16 -17.98 -0.04
C ARG A 304 -4.23 -16.78 -0.18
N GLY A 305 -4.74 -15.65 -0.68
CA GLY A 305 -3.97 -14.42 -0.83
C GLY A 305 -3.61 -13.83 0.53
N TYR A 306 -4.59 -13.82 1.44
CA TYR A 306 -4.42 -13.33 2.80
C TYR A 306 -3.34 -14.13 3.55
N LEU A 307 -3.39 -15.46 3.51
CA LEU A 307 -2.38 -16.31 4.15
C LEU A 307 -0.97 -16.06 3.59
N MET A 308 -0.82 -15.78 2.29
CA MET A 308 0.49 -15.41 1.73
C MET A 308 1.01 -14.09 2.32
N THR A 309 0.15 -13.07 2.40
CA THR A 309 0.49 -11.77 3.01
C THR A 309 0.84 -11.92 4.49
N VAL A 310 0.06 -12.70 5.23
CA VAL A 310 0.29 -13.00 6.64
C VAL A 310 1.62 -13.73 6.83
N VAL A 311 1.88 -14.82 6.10
CA VAL A 311 3.15 -15.57 6.21
C VAL A 311 4.35 -14.69 5.86
N PHE A 312 4.24 -13.86 4.82
CA PHE A 312 5.27 -12.89 4.46
C PHE A 312 5.55 -11.91 5.59
N MET A 313 4.49 -11.33 6.17
CA MET A 313 4.60 -10.41 7.30
C MET A 313 5.20 -11.09 8.54
N PHE A 314 4.72 -12.26 8.92
CA PHE A 314 5.26 -13.02 10.06
C PHE A 314 6.74 -13.35 9.85
N GLY A 315 7.14 -13.73 8.63
CA GLY A 315 8.55 -13.96 8.29
C GLY A 315 9.41 -12.71 8.49
N LEU A 316 8.94 -11.54 8.04
CA LEU A 316 9.65 -10.27 8.23
C LEU A 316 9.67 -9.83 9.70
N VAL A 317 8.57 -9.97 10.42
CA VAL A 317 8.50 -9.65 11.85
C VAL A 317 9.43 -10.57 12.65
N ALA A 318 9.43 -11.87 12.37
CA ALA A 318 10.34 -12.82 13.01
C ALA A 318 11.81 -12.49 12.70
N LEU A 319 12.13 -12.09 11.47
CA LEU A 319 13.46 -11.65 11.09
C LEU A 319 13.87 -10.36 11.81
N MET A 320 12.97 -9.39 11.91
CA MET A 320 13.21 -8.14 12.66
C MET A 320 13.47 -8.42 14.14
N VAL A 321 12.59 -9.19 14.80
CA VAL A 321 12.72 -9.58 16.20
C VAL A 321 14.00 -10.40 16.41
N GLY A 322 14.26 -11.38 15.55
CA GLY A 322 15.48 -12.19 15.59
C GLY A 322 16.75 -11.36 15.45
N ALA A 323 16.76 -10.36 14.57
CA ALA A 323 17.89 -9.44 14.41
C ALA A 323 18.08 -8.55 15.65
N VAL A 324 17.01 -8.01 16.23
CA VAL A 324 17.06 -7.22 17.48
C VAL A 324 17.62 -8.06 18.63
N VAL A 325 17.11 -9.29 18.79
CA VAL A 325 17.58 -10.23 19.80
C VAL A 325 19.04 -10.61 19.57
N GLY A 326 19.43 -10.89 18.32
CA GLY A 326 20.81 -11.19 17.96
C GLY A 326 21.78 -10.07 18.32
N VAL A 327 21.38 -8.82 18.11
CA VAL A 327 22.16 -7.64 18.52
C VAL A 327 22.31 -7.57 20.05
N ALA A 328 21.26 -7.89 20.82
CA ALA A 328 21.33 -7.92 22.29
C ALA A 328 22.30 -9.00 22.82
N PHE A 329 22.46 -10.10 22.09
CA PHE A 329 23.38 -11.20 22.43
C PHE A 329 24.81 -11.02 21.93
N LEU A 330 25.13 -9.92 21.24
CA LEU A 330 26.52 -9.65 20.85
C LEU A 330 27.43 -9.54 22.09
N PRO A 331 28.64 -10.12 22.07
CA PRO A 331 29.60 -10.01 23.16
C PRO A 331 30.04 -8.55 23.33
N GLY A 332 30.40 -8.15 24.56
CA GLY A 332 30.62 -6.74 24.93
C GLY A 332 31.59 -5.96 24.04
N ALA A 333 32.61 -6.61 23.48
CA ALA A 333 33.56 -5.99 22.54
C ALA A 333 32.96 -5.67 21.15
N LEU A 334 31.86 -6.33 20.78
CA LEU A 334 31.13 -6.15 19.52
C LEU A 334 29.79 -5.42 19.73
N ARG A 335 29.43 -5.05 20.96
CA ARG A 335 28.17 -4.33 21.21
C ARG A 335 28.29 -2.91 20.68
N PRO A 336 27.45 -2.52 19.71
CA PRO A 336 27.42 -1.14 19.26
C PRO A 336 27.05 -0.22 20.42
N THR A 337 27.72 0.93 20.51
CA THR A 337 27.41 1.97 21.51
C THR A 337 26.03 2.57 21.22
N GLY A 338 25.39 3.21 22.21
CA GLY A 338 23.96 3.59 22.17
C GLY A 338 23.46 4.19 20.85
N VAL A 339 24.19 5.13 20.25
CA VAL A 339 23.81 5.74 18.96
C VAL A 339 23.94 4.76 17.79
N LEU A 340 25.03 3.99 17.73
CA LEU A 340 25.23 3.00 16.67
C LEU A 340 24.19 1.87 16.75
N LEU A 341 23.84 1.46 17.98
CA LEU A 341 22.75 0.52 18.23
C LEU A 341 21.43 1.09 17.73
N ALA A 342 21.16 2.37 18.00
CA ALA A 342 19.95 3.05 17.56
C ALA A 342 19.82 3.10 16.03
N LEU A 343 20.90 3.48 15.35
CA LEU A 343 20.97 3.49 13.90
C LEU A 343 20.72 2.09 13.31
N LEU A 344 21.33 1.05 13.88
CA LEU A 344 21.19 -0.32 13.40
C LEU A 344 19.75 -0.85 13.58
N LEU A 345 19.18 -0.68 14.78
CA LEU A 345 17.81 -1.12 15.07
C LEU A 345 16.78 -0.34 14.26
N GLY A 346 16.97 0.97 14.08
CA GLY A 346 16.14 1.79 13.20
C GLY A 346 16.16 1.27 11.77
N LEU A 347 17.34 0.91 11.24
CA LEU A 347 17.47 0.37 9.89
C LEU A 347 16.74 -0.97 9.74
N ILE A 348 16.94 -1.90 10.69
CA ILE A 348 16.27 -3.21 10.71
C ILE A 348 14.75 -3.03 10.69
N ARG A 349 14.23 -2.13 11.52
CA ARG A 349 12.79 -1.84 11.63
C ARG A 349 12.24 -1.31 10.30
N VAL A 350 12.87 -0.32 9.69
CA VAL A 350 12.38 0.27 8.43
C VAL A 350 12.46 -0.72 7.27
N LEU A 351 13.54 -1.50 7.17
CA LEU A 351 13.71 -2.53 6.14
C LEU A 351 12.65 -3.64 6.22
N GLY A 352 12.14 -3.95 7.42
CA GLY A 352 11.06 -4.92 7.57
C GLY A 352 9.66 -4.31 7.47
N GLN A 353 9.46 -3.06 7.91
CA GLN A 353 8.14 -2.41 7.89
C GLN A 353 7.69 -2.03 6.48
N ILE A 354 8.54 -1.39 5.66
CA ILE A 354 8.15 -0.92 4.31
C ILE A 354 7.58 -2.08 3.46
N PRO A 355 8.25 -3.24 3.34
CA PRO A 355 7.72 -4.34 2.55
C PRO A 355 6.41 -4.90 3.12
N VAL A 356 6.21 -4.88 4.44
CA VAL A 356 4.95 -5.32 5.07
C VAL A 356 3.79 -4.41 4.67
N PHE A 357 3.92 -3.09 4.82
CA PHE A 357 2.86 -2.15 4.43
C PHE A 357 2.60 -2.21 2.92
N ARG A 358 3.64 -2.32 2.10
CA ARG A 358 3.48 -2.52 0.66
C ARG A 358 2.74 -3.83 0.33
N ALA A 359 3.05 -4.92 1.02
CA ALA A 359 2.35 -6.20 0.85
C ALA A 359 0.86 -6.11 1.18
N ILE A 360 0.49 -5.35 2.21
CA ILE A 360 -0.91 -5.08 2.58
C ILE A 360 -1.63 -4.32 1.45
N GLY A 361 -1.02 -3.26 0.90
CA GLY A 361 -1.60 -2.51 -0.22
C GLY A 361 -1.75 -3.35 -1.48
N VAL A 362 -0.72 -4.14 -1.84
CA VAL A 362 -0.80 -5.08 -2.97
C VAL A 362 -1.94 -6.09 -2.77
N PHE A 363 -2.11 -6.61 -1.55
CA PHE A 363 -3.22 -7.51 -1.24
C PHE A 363 -4.57 -6.82 -1.47
N GLY A 364 -4.73 -5.58 -0.99
CA GLY A 364 -5.92 -4.74 -1.25
C GLY A 364 -6.22 -4.62 -2.74
N ARG A 365 -5.21 -4.33 -3.56
CA ARG A 365 -5.36 -4.19 -5.02
C ARG A 365 -5.85 -5.47 -5.69
N VAL A 366 -5.23 -6.59 -5.35
CA VAL A 366 -5.46 -7.88 -6.02
C VAL A 366 -6.82 -8.47 -5.68
N TYR A 367 -7.30 -8.17 -4.48
CA TYR A 367 -8.51 -8.75 -3.91
C TYR A 367 -9.62 -7.72 -3.65
N ARG A 368 -9.51 -6.53 -4.24
CA ARG A 368 -10.42 -5.39 -4.03
C ARG A 368 -11.89 -5.78 -4.09
N ASP A 369 -12.25 -6.58 -5.11
CA ASP A 369 -13.62 -6.99 -5.41
C ASP A 369 -14.15 -8.12 -4.51
N GLU A 370 -13.29 -8.78 -3.73
CA GLU A 370 -13.66 -9.89 -2.83
C GLU A 370 -13.75 -9.46 -1.36
N VAL A 371 -13.36 -8.23 -1.09
CA VAL A 371 -13.39 -7.62 0.23
C VAL A 371 -14.82 -7.15 0.53
N ALA A 372 -15.26 -7.36 1.77
CA ALA A 372 -16.67 -7.25 2.15
C ALA A 372 -17.12 -5.83 2.56
N TRP A 373 -16.23 -4.84 2.53
CA TRP A 373 -16.54 -3.43 2.85
C TRP A 373 -16.49 -2.56 1.60
N ASP A 374 -17.14 -1.40 1.69
CA ASP A 374 -17.15 -0.41 0.62
C ASP A 374 -15.86 0.41 0.66
N TRP A 375 -15.23 0.57 -0.49
CA TRP A 375 -14.00 1.35 -0.63
C TRP A 375 -14.34 2.84 -0.72
N THR A 376 -13.74 3.66 0.14
CA THR A 376 -13.92 5.12 0.17
C THR A 376 -13.04 5.86 -0.81
#